data_AF-A0ABC8Y9A0-F1
#
_entry.id   AF-A0ABC8Y9A0-F1
#
_cell.length_a   1.000
_cell.length_b   1.000
_cell.length_c   1.000
_cell.angle_alpha   90.00
_cell.angle_beta   90.00
_cell.angle_gamma   90.00
#
_symmetry.space_group_name_H-M   'P 1'
#
loop_
_entity.id
_entity.type
_entity.pdbx_description
1 polymer ?
#
loop_
_entity_poly.entity_id
_entity_poly.type
_entity_poly.pdbx_seq_one_letter_code
_entity_poly.pdbx_strand_id
1 'polypeptide(L)'
;MECERAKEREEAVLKEFAEFEERKREYHSAIDDQKHLNDDLQRKLTELKAQTESSLKVILKFYDLRCRDCECPSNITFEEKCSILLDDSSDNWSFSSDGGTSTLKYIASLEQEKESLKAKMAKLQSNLRMGLEIEQHLQRNARILEKRQALYDQFLRNGLSELQKLYKHQRAEIMKALEEESSQLSKVVEEIQDKLSEICINVEASERPANEMQCCDSSCKDVHVTTDVSPSTCTSPKSDSPAGSNSISFDESKALAQALQEKMEALMLFSQEQERYLLEKQKDQIVIEDLQKNLSQVKDEKVKVLMELAKLKEEHLQLKGSTVREGHGTGDSSKVIPGHDQHGMLKTMLKRTSLRHWMRSSNVGHGSSDGNDHTVCKEHSVDIARLRVENATLLEGVGTVERLTSSVHRLHIVLLKAYDDVKSAGSLESTFEALNSLITEANLMKTALSVALPVSWSGDSSDAITYEALCDPSDSPKSKSEKVDPLSYAGMEMVELLIFAAEIFKESFLMKK
;
A
#
# COMPACT_ATOMS: atom_id res chain seq x y z
N MET A 1 -70.88 -102.71 -76.39
CA MET A 1 -69.52 -103.07 -76.87
C MET A 1 -68.60 -101.88 -77.18
N GLU A 2 -68.84 -101.02 -78.19
CA GLU A 2 -67.92 -99.89 -78.47
C GLU A 2 -68.09 -98.70 -77.51
N CYS A 3 -69.34 -98.35 -77.20
CA CYS A 3 -69.64 -97.29 -76.23
C CYS A 3 -69.16 -97.64 -74.81
N GLU A 4 -69.31 -98.90 -74.37
CA GLU A 4 -68.79 -99.36 -73.07
C GLU A 4 -67.25 -99.32 -73.03
N ARG A 5 -66.57 -99.78 -74.08
CA ARG A 5 -65.10 -99.65 -74.19
C ARG A 5 -64.64 -98.20 -74.22
N ALA A 6 -65.44 -97.27 -74.72
CA ALA A 6 -65.13 -95.84 -74.66
C ALA A 6 -65.30 -95.30 -73.23
N LYS A 7 -66.37 -95.69 -72.53
CA LYS A 7 -66.64 -95.31 -71.15
C LYS A 7 -65.59 -95.85 -70.18
N GLU A 8 -65.19 -97.12 -70.32
CA GLU A 8 -64.10 -97.71 -69.51
C GLU A 8 -62.77 -96.98 -69.72
N ARG A 9 -62.47 -96.55 -70.95
CA ARG A 9 -61.27 -95.73 -71.22
C ARG A 9 -61.38 -94.34 -70.62
N GLU A 10 -62.56 -93.72 -70.67
CA GLU A 10 -62.80 -92.42 -70.05
C GLU A 10 -62.65 -92.49 -68.53
N GLU A 11 -63.23 -93.51 -67.88
CA GLU A 11 -63.08 -93.75 -66.43
C GLU A 11 -61.62 -94.04 -66.05
N ALA A 12 -60.87 -94.79 -66.87
CA ALA A 12 -59.45 -95.00 -66.66
C ALA A 12 -58.65 -93.68 -66.75
N VAL A 13 -58.95 -92.83 -67.73
CA VAL A 13 -58.30 -91.51 -67.87
C VAL A 13 -58.65 -90.59 -66.69
N LEU A 14 -59.90 -90.61 -66.21
CA LEU A 14 -60.30 -89.83 -65.02
C LEU A 14 -59.58 -90.30 -63.75
N LYS A 15 -59.36 -91.62 -63.61
CA LYS A 15 -58.59 -92.18 -62.50
C LYS A 15 -57.12 -91.74 -62.56
N GLU A 16 -56.49 -91.84 -63.73
CA GLU A 16 -55.12 -91.35 -63.94
C GLU A 16 -54.99 -89.84 -63.67
N PHE A 17 -56.01 -89.05 -64.05
CA PHE A 17 -56.05 -87.62 -63.75
C PHE A 17 -56.18 -87.34 -62.25
N ALA A 18 -56.99 -88.13 -61.53
CA ALA A 18 -57.10 -88.02 -60.07
C ALA A 18 -55.79 -88.36 -59.36
N GLU A 19 -55.11 -89.44 -59.78
CA GLU A 19 -53.78 -89.83 -59.27
C GLU A 19 -52.71 -88.77 -59.59
N PHE A 20 -52.81 -88.11 -60.75
CA PHE A 20 -51.93 -86.99 -61.11
C PHE A 20 -52.17 -85.75 -60.23
N GLU A 21 -53.43 -85.39 -59.97
CA GLU A 21 -53.77 -84.27 -59.07
C GLU A 21 -53.40 -84.56 -57.61
N GLU A 22 -53.50 -85.81 -57.15
CA GLU A 22 -52.99 -86.23 -55.85
C GLU A 22 -51.47 -86.08 -55.74
N ARG A 23 -50.71 -86.67 -56.69
CA ARG A 23 -49.26 -86.49 -56.75
C ARG A 23 -48.85 -85.03 -56.82
N LYS A 24 -49.58 -84.21 -57.58
CA LYS A 24 -49.34 -82.77 -57.66
C LYS A 24 -49.53 -82.10 -56.30
N ARG A 25 -50.60 -82.43 -55.55
CA ARG A 25 -50.81 -81.92 -54.18
C ARG A 25 -49.70 -82.36 -53.23
N GLU A 26 -49.27 -83.62 -53.29
CA GLU A 26 -48.14 -84.12 -52.50
C GLU A 26 -46.84 -83.37 -52.81
N TYR A 27 -46.51 -83.16 -54.08
CA TYR A 27 -45.34 -82.38 -54.48
C TYR A 27 -45.43 -80.92 -54.02
N HIS A 28 -46.61 -80.30 -54.07
CA HIS A 28 -46.80 -78.95 -53.54
C HIS A 28 -46.58 -78.92 -52.03
N SER A 29 -47.14 -79.88 -51.29
CA SER A 29 -46.91 -80.02 -49.84
C SER A 29 -45.42 -80.18 -49.52
N ALA A 30 -44.72 -81.07 -50.23
CA ALA A 30 -43.28 -81.29 -50.03
C ALA A 30 -42.45 -80.04 -50.37
N ILE A 31 -42.83 -79.28 -51.40
CA ILE A 31 -42.18 -78.01 -51.75
C ILE A 31 -42.41 -76.97 -50.64
N ASP A 32 -43.62 -76.89 -50.09
CA ASP A 32 -43.93 -75.94 -49.03
C ASP A 32 -43.23 -76.32 -47.71
N ASP A 33 -43.16 -77.61 -47.37
CA ASP A 33 -42.37 -78.12 -46.23
C ASP A 33 -40.87 -77.79 -46.41
N GLN A 34 -40.34 -77.96 -47.63
CA GLN A 34 -38.95 -77.61 -47.94
C GLN A 34 -38.69 -76.11 -47.84
N LYS A 35 -39.65 -75.26 -48.24
CA LYS A 35 -39.55 -73.80 -48.06
C LYS A 35 -39.52 -73.45 -46.58
N HIS A 36 -40.43 -74.02 -45.79
CA HIS A 36 -40.45 -73.79 -44.34
C HIS A 36 -39.14 -74.20 -43.67
N LEU A 37 -38.56 -75.36 -44.05
CA LEU A 37 -37.26 -75.78 -43.54
C LEU A 37 -36.14 -74.81 -43.96
N ASN A 38 -36.16 -74.32 -45.20
CA ASN A 38 -35.17 -73.35 -45.67
C ASN A 38 -35.28 -72.01 -44.92
N ASP A 39 -36.49 -71.52 -44.70
CA ASP A 39 -36.74 -70.30 -43.91
C ASP A 39 -36.24 -70.44 -42.46
N ASP A 40 -36.46 -71.61 -41.85
CA ASP A 40 -35.96 -71.94 -40.52
C ASP A 40 -34.43 -72.00 -40.46
N LEU A 41 -33.79 -72.63 -41.44
CA LEU A 41 -32.33 -72.68 -41.55
C LEU A 41 -31.74 -71.29 -41.76
N GLN A 42 -32.37 -70.47 -42.59
CA GLN A 42 -31.94 -69.10 -42.84
C GLN A 42 -32.04 -68.25 -41.58
N ARG A 43 -33.12 -68.40 -40.81
CA ARG A 43 -33.28 -67.74 -39.50
C ARG A 43 -32.16 -68.14 -38.53
N LYS A 44 -31.91 -69.45 -38.36
CA LYS A 44 -30.83 -69.96 -37.50
C LYS A 44 -29.45 -69.45 -37.94
N LEU A 45 -29.20 -69.39 -39.25
CA LEU A 45 -27.94 -68.85 -39.78
C LEU A 45 -27.76 -67.37 -39.42
N THR A 46 -28.83 -66.56 -39.49
CA THR A 46 -28.75 -65.14 -39.10
C THR A 46 -28.53 -64.96 -37.59
N GLU A 47 -29.18 -65.78 -36.76
CA GLU A 47 -29.01 -65.76 -35.31
C GLU A 47 -27.58 -66.15 -34.91
N LEU A 48 -27.05 -67.23 -35.49
CA LEU A 48 -25.68 -67.69 -35.22
C LEU A 48 -24.62 -66.68 -35.69
N LYS A 49 -24.87 -65.98 -36.81
CA LYS A 49 -24.03 -64.87 -37.25
C LYS A 49 -24.03 -63.72 -36.24
N ALA A 50 -25.20 -63.32 -35.75
CA ALA A 50 -25.33 -62.27 -34.75
C ALA A 50 -24.65 -62.65 -33.42
N GLN A 51 -24.80 -63.89 -32.98
CA GLN A 51 -24.14 -64.41 -31.79
C GLN A 51 -22.62 -64.41 -31.95
N THR A 52 -22.12 -64.91 -33.09
CA THR A 52 -20.69 -64.88 -33.41
C THR A 52 -20.15 -63.44 -33.38
N GLU A 53 -20.84 -62.49 -34.02
CA GLU A 53 -20.43 -61.07 -34.01
C GLU A 53 -20.40 -60.47 -32.59
N SER A 54 -21.38 -60.81 -31.75
CA SER A 54 -21.39 -60.40 -30.35
C SER A 54 -20.19 -60.96 -29.59
N SER A 55 -19.89 -62.26 -29.75
CA SER A 55 -18.72 -62.89 -29.13
C SER A 55 -17.40 -62.26 -29.61
N LEU A 56 -17.28 -61.96 -30.91
CA LEU A 56 -16.11 -61.25 -31.46
C LEU A 56 -15.91 -59.89 -30.78
N LYS A 57 -16.99 -59.10 -30.61
CA LYS A 57 -16.94 -57.79 -29.94
C LYS A 57 -16.51 -57.92 -28.47
N VAL A 58 -16.99 -58.94 -27.77
CA VAL A 58 -16.61 -59.19 -26.37
C VAL A 58 -15.11 -59.49 -26.28
N ILE A 59 -14.61 -60.41 -27.12
CA ILE A 59 -13.20 -60.79 -27.16
C ILE A 59 -12.30 -59.58 -27.47
N LEU A 60 -12.68 -58.76 -28.46
CA LEU A 60 -11.93 -57.55 -28.79
C LEU A 60 -11.85 -56.58 -27.60
N LYS A 61 -12.96 -56.36 -26.87
CA LYS A 61 -12.96 -55.49 -25.69
C LYS A 61 -12.03 -56.00 -24.60
N PHE A 62 -12.07 -57.30 -24.31
CA PHE A 62 -11.19 -57.90 -23.32
C PHE A 62 -9.72 -57.80 -23.74
N TYR A 63 -9.42 -58.03 -25.02
CA TYR A 63 -8.08 -57.83 -25.56
C TYR A 63 -7.63 -56.36 -25.40
N ASP A 64 -8.46 -55.39 -25.78
CA ASP A 64 -8.14 -53.96 -25.65
C ASP A 64 -7.91 -53.55 -24.19
N LEU A 65 -8.68 -54.10 -23.24
CA LEU A 65 -8.48 -53.89 -21.80
C LEU A 65 -7.13 -54.43 -21.34
N ARG A 66 -6.80 -55.67 -21.73
CA ARG A 66 -5.52 -56.33 -21.41
C ARG A 66 -4.31 -55.52 -21.89
N CYS A 67 -4.44 -54.85 -23.01
CA CYS A 67 -3.36 -54.12 -23.68
C CYS A 67 -3.19 -52.66 -23.23
N ARG A 68 -4.02 -52.17 -22.29
CA ARG A 68 -3.80 -50.84 -21.67
C ARG A 68 -2.59 -50.84 -20.74
N ASP A 69 -2.43 -51.92 -19.99
CA ASP A 69 -1.43 -52.04 -18.93
C ASP A 69 -0.23 -52.92 -19.33
N CYS A 70 -0.27 -53.57 -20.51
CA CYS A 70 0.82 -54.39 -21.04
C CYS A 70 1.00 -54.20 -22.55
N GLU A 71 2.24 -54.35 -23.02
CA GLU A 71 2.57 -54.32 -24.44
C GLU A 71 2.08 -55.59 -25.15
N CYS A 72 0.87 -55.53 -25.70
CA CYS A 72 0.37 -56.57 -26.58
C CYS A 72 0.79 -56.33 -28.04
N PRO A 73 1.01 -57.40 -28.82
CA PRO A 73 1.17 -57.26 -30.26
C PRO A 73 -0.15 -56.84 -30.93
N SER A 74 -0.11 -55.74 -31.70
CA SER A 74 -1.32 -55.17 -32.34
C SER A 74 -1.74 -55.91 -33.62
N ASN A 75 -0.81 -56.61 -34.28
CA ASN A 75 -0.99 -57.23 -35.59
C ASN A 75 -1.09 -58.76 -35.51
N ILE A 76 -1.95 -59.27 -34.62
CA ILE A 76 -2.21 -60.71 -34.50
C ILE A 76 -3.64 -61.04 -34.92
N THR A 77 -3.81 -62.27 -35.39
CA THR A 77 -5.09 -62.82 -35.82
C THR A 77 -6.07 -62.92 -34.65
N PHE A 78 -7.36 -63.01 -34.95
CA PHE A 78 -8.38 -63.11 -33.91
C PHE A 78 -8.24 -64.39 -33.07
N GLU A 79 -7.83 -65.49 -33.68
CA GLU A 79 -7.59 -66.75 -33.00
C GLU A 79 -6.42 -66.64 -32.02
N GLU A 80 -5.34 -65.97 -32.41
CA GLU A 80 -4.21 -65.67 -31.51
C GLU A 80 -4.62 -64.75 -30.35
N LYS A 81 -5.49 -63.75 -30.60
CA LYS A 81 -6.08 -62.93 -29.52
C LYS A 81 -6.85 -63.78 -28.51
N CYS A 82 -7.62 -64.76 -29.00
CA CYS A 82 -8.35 -65.68 -28.13
C CYS A 82 -7.40 -66.54 -27.31
N SER A 83 -6.37 -67.12 -27.93
CA SER A 83 -5.38 -67.94 -27.24
C SER A 83 -4.69 -67.15 -26.13
N ILE A 84 -4.28 -65.90 -26.38
CA ILE A 84 -3.67 -65.04 -25.35
C ILE A 84 -4.61 -64.80 -24.17
N LEU A 85 -5.89 -64.51 -24.44
CA LEU A 85 -6.87 -64.27 -23.38
C LEU A 85 -7.20 -65.55 -22.58
N LEU A 86 -7.15 -66.71 -23.23
CA LEU A 86 -7.40 -68.02 -22.59
C LEU A 86 -6.21 -68.50 -21.77
N ASP A 87 -4.99 -68.19 -22.22
CA ASP A 87 -3.73 -68.54 -21.55
C ASP A 87 -3.31 -67.51 -20.50
N ASP A 88 -4.02 -66.38 -20.40
CA ASP A 88 -3.75 -65.35 -19.40
C ASP A 88 -3.94 -65.91 -17.97
N SER A 89 -2.97 -65.65 -17.10
CA SER A 89 -3.10 -65.98 -15.68
C SER A 89 -4.31 -65.29 -15.05
N SER A 90 -4.97 -65.96 -14.10
CA SER A 90 -6.04 -65.36 -13.30
C SER A 90 -5.61 -64.09 -12.58
N ASP A 91 -4.31 -63.94 -12.31
CA ASP A 91 -3.75 -62.76 -11.65
C ASP A 91 -3.87 -61.49 -12.50
N ASN A 92 -3.79 -61.63 -13.84
CA ASN A 92 -3.94 -60.53 -14.81
C ASN A 92 -5.38 -60.00 -14.89
N TRP A 93 -6.35 -60.83 -14.51
CA TRP A 93 -7.78 -60.51 -14.51
C TRP A 93 -8.34 -60.26 -13.11
N SER A 94 -7.53 -60.47 -12.08
CA SER A 94 -7.87 -60.15 -10.71
C SER A 94 -7.54 -58.69 -10.43
N PHE A 95 -8.47 -57.95 -9.84
CA PHE A 95 -8.18 -56.65 -9.21
C PHE A 95 -7.36 -56.80 -7.91
N SER A 96 -6.91 -58.02 -7.61
CA SER A 96 -6.39 -58.47 -6.33
C SER A 96 -5.13 -59.33 -6.50
N SER A 97 -4.27 -59.00 -7.47
CA SER A 97 -2.87 -59.39 -7.36
C SER A 97 -2.20 -58.40 -6.40
N ASP A 98 -1.96 -58.86 -5.17
CA ASP A 98 -1.40 -58.11 -4.04
C ASP A 98 -2.33 -57.03 -3.40
N GLY A 99 -3.20 -57.54 -2.50
CA GLY A 99 -3.70 -56.84 -1.33
C GLY A 99 -4.92 -55.95 -1.54
N GLY A 100 -5.83 -55.92 -0.55
CA GLY A 100 -6.92 -54.93 -0.45
C GLY A 100 -6.45 -53.46 -0.36
N THR A 101 -5.21 -53.18 -0.74
CA THR A 101 -4.47 -51.93 -0.71
C THR A 101 -4.76 -51.01 -1.88
N SER A 102 -5.09 -51.48 -3.10
CA SER A 102 -5.22 -50.56 -4.26
C SER A 102 -6.47 -49.68 -4.22
N THR A 103 -7.65 -50.26 -4.03
CA THR A 103 -8.91 -49.50 -3.89
C THR A 103 -8.96 -48.73 -2.57
N LEU A 104 -8.51 -49.32 -1.46
CA LEU A 104 -8.44 -48.61 -0.17
C LEU A 104 -7.45 -47.44 -0.21
N LYS A 105 -6.31 -47.57 -0.90
CA LYS A 105 -5.33 -46.48 -1.07
C LYS A 105 -5.87 -45.38 -1.99
N TYR A 106 -6.62 -45.73 -3.04
CA TYR A 106 -7.30 -44.74 -3.86
C TYR A 106 -8.37 -43.98 -3.06
N ILE A 107 -9.21 -44.68 -2.30
CA ILE A 107 -10.21 -44.08 -1.41
C ILE A 107 -9.53 -43.18 -0.37
N ALA A 108 -8.49 -43.66 0.31
CA ALA A 108 -7.74 -42.87 1.28
C ALA A 108 -7.08 -41.62 0.66
N SER A 109 -6.57 -41.72 -0.58
CA SER A 109 -6.03 -40.58 -1.32
C SER A 109 -7.10 -39.53 -1.63
N LEU A 110 -8.30 -39.96 -2.03
CA LEU A 110 -9.43 -39.05 -2.28
C LEU A 110 -9.95 -38.41 -1.00
N GLU A 111 -10.02 -39.16 0.10
CA GLU A 111 -10.39 -38.64 1.41
C GLU A 111 -9.37 -37.60 1.91
N GLN A 112 -8.08 -37.87 1.72
CA GLN A 112 -7.01 -36.92 2.05
C GLN A 112 -7.11 -35.64 1.20
N GLU A 113 -7.38 -35.77 -0.10
CA GLU A 113 -7.56 -34.62 -0.98
C GLU A 113 -8.80 -33.79 -0.59
N LYS A 114 -9.90 -34.47 -0.24
CA LYS A 114 -11.12 -33.82 0.26
C LYS A 114 -10.84 -33.01 1.53
N GLU A 115 -10.11 -33.55 2.50
CA GLU A 115 -9.80 -32.81 3.73
C GLU A 115 -8.77 -31.69 3.51
N SER A 116 -7.82 -31.88 2.59
CA SER A 116 -6.95 -30.81 2.12
C SER A 116 -7.76 -29.66 1.49
N LEU A 117 -8.78 -29.99 0.67
CA LEU A 117 -9.64 -29.02 0.03
C LEU A 117 -10.51 -28.27 1.05
N LYS A 118 -11.09 -28.99 2.03
CA LYS A 118 -11.84 -28.37 3.13
C LYS A 118 -10.96 -27.41 3.95
N ALA A 119 -9.73 -27.81 4.27
CA ALA A 119 -8.79 -26.95 5.00
C ALA A 119 -8.46 -25.68 4.20
N LYS A 120 -8.22 -25.80 2.89
CA LYS A 120 -8.02 -24.65 1.99
C LYS A 120 -9.26 -23.75 1.93
N MET A 121 -10.46 -24.32 1.87
CA MET A 121 -11.72 -23.58 1.85
C MET A 121 -11.94 -22.81 3.16
N ALA A 122 -11.69 -23.45 4.31
CA ALA A 122 -11.77 -22.79 5.62
C ALA A 122 -10.75 -21.64 5.73
N LYS A 123 -9.52 -21.83 5.24
CA LYS A 123 -8.51 -20.77 5.18
C LYS A 123 -8.95 -19.60 4.30
N LEU A 124 -9.51 -19.87 3.12
CA LEU A 124 -10.04 -18.83 2.23
C LEU A 124 -11.20 -18.07 2.88
N GLN A 125 -12.11 -18.77 3.57
CA GLN A 125 -13.22 -18.15 4.26
C GLN A 125 -12.76 -17.27 5.43
N SER A 126 -11.73 -17.71 6.18
CA SER A 126 -11.10 -16.89 7.22
C SER A 126 -10.43 -15.65 6.64
N ASN A 127 -9.69 -15.80 5.54
CA ASN A 127 -9.04 -14.67 4.86
C ASN A 127 -10.06 -13.66 4.31
N LEU A 128 -11.18 -14.15 3.77
CA LEU A 128 -12.26 -13.29 3.28
C LEU A 128 -12.88 -12.48 4.43
N ARG A 129 -13.09 -13.10 5.60
CA ARG A 129 -13.60 -12.42 6.78
C ARG A 129 -12.66 -11.31 7.24
N MET A 130 -11.37 -11.63 7.40
CA MET A 130 -10.34 -10.65 7.76
C MET A 130 -10.26 -9.51 6.71
N GLY A 131 -10.32 -9.85 5.43
CA GLY A 131 -10.31 -8.86 4.34
C GLY A 131 -11.49 -7.88 4.44
N LEU A 132 -12.68 -8.37 4.78
CA LEU A 132 -13.88 -7.55 4.97
C LEU A 132 -13.77 -6.64 6.20
N GLU A 133 -13.16 -7.11 7.29
CA GLU A 133 -12.89 -6.28 8.48
C GLU A 133 -11.91 -5.13 8.15
N ILE A 134 -10.84 -5.43 7.40
CA ILE A 134 -9.89 -4.43 6.92
C ILE A 134 -10.59 -3.41 6.01
N GLU A 135 -11.39 -3.86 5.04
CA GLU A 135 -12.13 -2.98 4.14
C GLU A 135 -13.06 -2.04 4.92
N GLN A 136 -13.80 -2.55 5.90
CA GLN A 136 -14.66 -1.72 6.73
C GLN A 136 -13.87 -0.68 7.53
N HIS A 137 -12.73 -1.06 8.11
CA HIS A 137 -11.87 -0.12 8.83
C HIS A 137 -11.35 0.98 7.90
N LEU A 138 -10.84 0.61 6.72
CA LEU A 138 -10.39 1.57 5.71
C LEU A 138 -11.51 2.50 5.25
N GLN A 139 -12.72 1.98 5.06
CA GLN A 139 -13.87 2.79 4.68
C GLN A 139 -14.26 3.78 5.78
N ARG A 140 -14.19 3.40 7.07
CA ARG A 140 -14.39 4.32 8.19
C ARG A 140 -13.32 5.42 8.20
N ASN A 141 -12.06 5.06 8.00
CA ASN A 141 -10.95 6.01 7.94
C ASN A 141 -11.08 6.99 6.77
N ALA A 142 -11.47 6.51 5.59
CA ALA A 142 -11.73 7.37 4.44
C ALA A 142 -12.80 8.43 4.75
N ARG A 143 -13.92 8.03 5.37
CA ARG A 143 -14.98 8.97 5.78
C ARG A 143 -14.50 10.00 6.80
N ILE A 144 -13.60 9.63 7.72
CA ILE A 144 -13.01 10.56 8.69
C ILE A 144 -12.10 11.58 7.97
N LEU A 145 -11.26 11.10 7.06
CA LEU A 145 -10.37 11.95 6.28
C LEU A 145 -11.15 12.92 5.38
N GLU A 146 -12.20 12.47 4.71
CA GLU A 146 -13.09 13.33 3.91
C GLU A 146 -13.72 14.44 4.75
N LYS A 147 -14.21 14.12 5.96
CA LYS A 147 -14.75 15.14 6.88
C LYS A 147 -13.69 16.14 7.32
N ARG A 148 -12.48 15.66 7.64
CA ARG A 148 -11.36 16.53 8.04
C ARG A 148 -10.93 17.45 6.90
N GLN A 149 -10.87 16.91 5.67
CA GLN A 149 -10.59 17.69 4.47
C GLN A 149 -11.65 18.78 4.25
N ALA A 150 -12.93 18.44 4.36
CA ALA A 150 -14.01 19.42 4.23
C ALA A 150 -13.91 20.56 5.25
N LEU A 151 -13.52 20.26 6.50
CA LEU A 151 -13.29 21.27 7.54
C LEU A 151 -12.12 22.20 7.21
N TYR A 152 -10.99 21.65 6.76
CA TYR A 152 -9.84 22.46 6.36
C TYR A 152 -10.13 23.32 5.13
N ASP A 153 -10.82 22.77 4.13
CA ASP A 153 -11.26 23.51 2.95
C ASP A 153 -12.13 24.70 3.34
N GLN A 154 -13.07 24.50 4.27
CA GLN A 154 -13.93 25.57 4.76
C GLN A 154 -13.12 26.63 5.52
N PHE A 155 -12.21 26.21 6.39
CA PHE A 155 -11.32 27.11 7.13
C PHE A 155 -10.46 27.97 6.19
N LEU A 156 -9.81 27.33 5.20
CA LEU A 156 -8.96 28.02 4.22
C LEU A 156 -9.77 29.00 3.36
N ARG A 157 -10.95 28.60 2.88
CA ARG A 157 -11.82 29.51 2.12
C ARG A 157 -12.23 30.72 2.94
N ASN A 158 -12.62 30.52 4.20
CA ASN A 158 -12.98 31.61 5.10
C ASN A 158 -11.79 32.54 5.35
N GLY A 159 -10.62 31.99 5.69
CA GLY A 159 -9.40 32.77 5.93
C GLY A 159 -8.96 33.57 4.70
N LEU A 160 -8.98 32.96 3.51
CA LEU A 160 -8.68 33.65 2.25
C LEU A 160 -9.70 34.75 1.93
N SER A 161 -10.98 34.52 2.23
CA SER A 161 -12.03 35.53 2.01
C SER A 161 -11.82 36.74 2.93
N GLU A 162 -11.52 36.53 4.20
CA GLU A 162 -11.23 37.62 5.14
C GLU A 162 -9.95 38.38 4.78
N LEU A 163 -8.88 37.66 4.41
CA LEU A 163 -7.65 38.29 3.93
C LEU A 163 -7.90 39.15 2.68
N GLN A 164 -8.72 38.64 1.74
CA GLN A 164 -9.08 39.38 0.54
C GLN A 164 -9.89 40.65 0.87
N LYS A 165 -10.81 40.59 1.85
CA LYS A 165 -11.56 41.77 2.32
C LYS A 165 -10.61 42.81 2.93
N LEU A 166 -9.71 42.38 3.83
CA LEU A 166 -8.71 43.25 4.45
C LEU A 166 -7.82 43.92 3.40
N TYR A 167 -7.31 43.14 2.44
CA TYR A 167 -6.49 43.67 1.35
C TYR A 167 -7.24 44.73 0.53
N LYS A 168 -8.49 44.45 0.15
CA LYS A 168 -9.33 45.41 -0.59
C LYS A 168 -9.56 46.69 0.22
N HIS A 169 -9.81 46.56 1.52
CA HIS A 169 -10.02 47.69 2.41
C HIS A 169 -8.76 48.55 2.55
N GLN A 170 -7.62 47.94 2.89
CA GLN A 170 -6.34 48.65 2.99
C GLN A 170 -5.94 49.33 1.68
N ARG A 171 -6.13 48.65 0.54
CA ARG A 171 -5.85 49.24 -0.77
C ARG A 171 -6.71 50.47 -1.03
N ALA A 172 -7.98 50.45 -0.65
CA ALA A 172 -8.88 51.59 -0.79
C ALA A 172 -8.48 52.76 0.13
N GLU A 173 -8.09 52.47 1.37
CA GLU A 173 -7.61 53.50 2.31
C GLU A 173 -6.31 54.17 1.83
N ILE A 174 -5.33 53.37 1.38
CA ILE A 174 -4.08 53.89 0.81
C ILE A 174 -4.36 54.77 -0.41
N MET A 175 -5.23 54.31 -1.30
CA MET A 175 -5.60 55.06 -2.50
C MET A 175 -6.27 56.40 -2.15
N LYS A 176 -7.20 56.39 -1.18
CA LYS A 176 -7.85 57.59 -0.67
C LYS A 176 -6.85 58.58 -0.08
N ALA A 177 -5.93 58.12 0.78
CA ALA A 177 -4.90 58.97 1.37
C ALA A 177 -3.99 59.59 0.29
N LEU A 178 -3.60 58.81 -0.72
CA LEU A 178 -2.79 59.31 -1.83
C LEU A 178 -3.52 60.36 -2.67
N GLU A 179 -4.81 60.18 -2.93
CA GLU A 179 -5.65 61.16 -3.64
C GLU A 179 -5.83 62.45 -2.84
N GLU A 180 -6.00 62.35 -1.51
CA GLU A 180 -6.06 63.49 -0.60
C GLU A 180 -4.76 64.29 -0.59
N GLU A 181 -3.61 63.63 -0.44
CA GLU A 181 -2.29 64.26 -0.48
C GLU A 181 -1.98 64.87 -1.86
N SER A 182 -2.33 64.17 -2.95
CA SER A 182 -2.20 64.71 -4.31
C SER A 182 -3.04 65.97 -4.51
N SER A 183 -4.24 66.02 -3.92
CA SER A 183 -5.12 67.18 -3.99
C SER A 183 -4.58 68.34 -3.16
N GLN A 184 -4.01 68.07 -1.98
CA GLN A 184 -3.33 69.08 -1.17
C GLN A 184 -2.11 69.65 -1.89
N LEU A 185 -1.27 68.80 -2.47
CA LEU A 185 -0.10 69.22 -3.23
C LEU A 185 -0.51 70.08 -4.44
N SER A 186 -1.56 69.69 -5.18
CA SER A 186 -2.08 70.48 -6.30
C SER A 186 -2.49 71.88 -5.86
N LYS A 187 -3.18 72.02 -4.72
CA LYS A 187 -3.54 73.33 -4.15
C LYS A 187 -2.32 74.16 -3.79
N VAL A 188 -1.32 73.56 -3.15
CA VAL A 188 -0.07 74.27 -2.81
C VAL A 188 0.66 74.72 -4.07
N VAL A 189 0.68 73.90 -5.12
CA VAL A 189 1.26 74.26 -6.42
C VAL A 189 0.48 75.40 -7.07
N GLU A 190 -0.85 75.37 -7.06
CA GLU A 190 -1.70 76.45 -7.53
C GLU A 190 -1.44 77.75 -6.75
N GLU A 191 -1.36 77.71 -5.42
CA GLU A 191 -1.02 78.88 -4.59
C GLU A 191 0.37 79.43 -4.90
N ILE A 192 1.38 78.56 -5.10
CA ILE A 192 2.73 78.98 -5.52
C ILE A 192 2.66 79.63 -6.90
N GLN A 193 1.93 79.05 -7.86
CA GLN A 193 1.78 79.58 -9.21
C GLN A 193 1.08 80.95 -9.21
N ASP A 194 0.06 81.13 -8.37
CA ASP A 194 -0.64 82.39 -8.17
C ASP A 194 0.30 83.46 -7.59
N LYS A 195 1.05 83.11 -6.53
CA LYS A 195 2.08 83.99 -5.93
C LYS A 195 3.16 84.38 -6.93
N LEU A 196 3.61 83.42 -7.75
CA LEU A 196 4.65 83.65 -8.75
C LEU A 196 4.12 84.53 -9.90
N SER A 197 2.85 84.36 -10.27
CA SER A 197 2.15 85.24 -11.23
C SER A 197 1.99 86.66 -10.68
N GLU A 198 1.66 86.82 -9.39
CA GLU A 198 1.62 88.13 -8.71
C GLU A 198 3.00 88.81 -8.68
N ILE A 199 4.07 88.05 -8.41
CA ILE A 199 5.45 88.53 -8.50
C ILE A 199 5.79 88.94 -9.94
N CYS A 200 5.44 88.14 -10.95
CA CYS A 200 5.67 88.47 -12.36
C CYS A 200 4.93 89.75 -12.79
N ILE A 201 3.68 89.95 -12.35
CA ILE A 201 2.92 91.20 -12.61
C ILE A 201 3.58 92.40 -11.91
N ASN A 202 4.10 92.22 -10.70
CA ASN A 202 4.83 93.25 -9.97
C ASN A 202 6.21 93.58 -10.57
N VAL A 203 6.83 92.60 -11.26
CA VAL A 203 8.07 92.79 -12.03
C VAL A 203 7.80 93.49 -13.36
N GLU A 204 6.69 93.20 -14.05
CA GLU A 204 6.30 93.95 -15.26
C GLU A 204 5.87 95.40 -14.98
N ALA A 205 5.39 95.71 -13.77
CA ALA A 205 5.17 97.09 -13.32
C ALA A 205 6.48 97.82 -12.97
N SER A 206 7.60 97.10 -12.83
CA SER A 206 8.88 97.61 -12.39
C SER A 206 10.04 97.03 -13.21
N GLU A 207 10.04 97.25 -14.53
CA GLU A 207 11.33 97.35 -15.23
C GLU A 207 11.28 98.10 -16.56
N ARG A 208 12.07 99.18 -16.63
CA ARG A 208 13.23 99.26 -17.54
C ARG A 208 14.23 100.34 -17.07
N PRO A 209 15.53 100.28 -17.45
CA PRO A 209 16.24 99.17 -18.11
C PRO A 209 17.64 98.85 -17.53
N ALA A 210 18.19 97.74 -18.03
CA ALA A 210 19.61 97.48 -18.29
C ALA A 210 20.56 97.30 -17.09
N ASN A 211 21.03 96.06 -16.92
CA ASN A 211 22.46 95.81 -17.07
C ASN A 211 22.72 94.34 -17.46
N GLU A 212 23.40 94.18 -18.58
CA GLU A 212 24.01 92.91 -19.00
C GLU A 212 25.03 92.49 -17.92
N MET A 213 24.67 91.50 -17.09
CA MET A 213 25.64 90.83 -16.23
C MET A 213 25.94 89.46 -16.84
N GLN A 214 27.04 89.43 -17.56
CA GLN A 214 27.65 88.27 -18.17
C GLN A 214 28.00 87.23 -17.09
N CYS A 215 27.26 86.12 -17.06
CA CYS A 215 27.56 84.99 -16.18
C CYS A 215 28.68 84.14 -16.79
N CYS A 216 29.81 84.09 -16.09
CA CYS A 216 30.98 83.32 -16.44
C CYS A 216 30.73 81.81 -16.36
N ASP A 217 31.09 81.12 -17.44
CA ASP A 217 31.39 79.70 -17.49
C ASP A 217 32.43 79.33 -16.42
N SER A 218 32.01 78.59 -15.39
CA SER A 218 32.94 77.84 -14.55
C SER A 218 32.35 76.48 -14.17
N SER A 219 32.53 75.56 -15.11
CA SER A 219 32.90 74.15 -14.90
C SER A 219 32.79 73.65 -13.45
N CYS A 220 31.78 72.81 -13.22
CA CYS A 220 31.67 71.93 -12.07
C CYS A 220 32.98 71.13 -11.91
N LYS A 221 33.72 71.40 -10.84
CA LYS A 221 34.78 70.50 -10.39
C LYS A 221 34.23 69.59 -9.31
N ASP A 222 34.14 68.32 -9.71
CA ASP A 222 34.01 67.13 -8.89
C ASP A 222 35.06 67.12 -7.78
N VAL A 223 34.63 67.10 -6.52
CA VAL A 223 35.51 66.95 -5.36
C VAL A 223 35.14 65.65 -4.69
N HIS A 224 35.94 64.64 -4.97
CA HIS A 224 35.87 63.32 -4.36
C HIS A 224 35.95 63.39 -2.84
N VAL A 225 35.06 62.62 -2.22
CA VAL A 225 35.08 62.23 -0.81
C VAL A 225 36.31 61.37 -0.56
N THR A 226 37.23 61.85 0.28
CA THR A 226 38.24 61.00 0.92
C THR A 226 37.97 60.94 2.41
N THR A 227 37.53 59.75 2.81
CA THR A 227 37.33 59.24 4.15
C THR A 227 38.65 59.18 4.90
N ASP A 228 38.81 59.95 5.98
CA ASP A 228 39.61 59.53 7.15
C ASP A 228 39.35 60.46 8.35
N VAL A 229 38.76 59.94 9.43
CA VAL A 229 38.82 60.59 10.75
C VAL A 229 38.98 59.50 11.81
N SER A 230 40.21 59.33 12.29
CA SER A 230 40.51 58.77 13.60
C SER A 230 40.29 59.84 14.69
N PRO A 231 39.79 59.48 15.89
CA PRO A 231 39.36 60.45 16.89
C PRO A 231 40.50 60.79 17.87
N SER A 232 40.77 62.08 18.07
CA SER A 232 41.53 62.53 19.22
C SER A 232 40.97 63.84 19.81
N THR A 233 40.52 63.68 21.06
CA THR A 233 40.46 64.65 22.16
C THR A 233 41.23 65.95 21.97
N CYS A 234 40.57 67.09 22.25
CA CYS A 234 40.98 68.01 23.34
C CYS A 234 40.11 69.30 23.42
N THR A 235 39.48 69.46 24.58
CA THR A 235 39.50 70.67 25.43
C THR A 235 38.85 71.97 24.94
N SER A 236 37.66 72.23 25.49
CA SER A 236 37.06 73.57 25.60
C SER A 236 37.78 74.47 26.62
N PRO A 237 37.76 75.80 26.45
CA PRO A 237 37.67 76.72 27.58
C PRO A 237 36.36 77.53 27.56
N LYS A 238 35.59 77.31 28.64
CA LYS A 238 34.65 78.18 29.37
C LYS A 238 34.16 79.49 28.74
N SER A 239 32.84 79.66 28.71
CA SER A 239 32.18 80.92 29.12
C SER A 239 30.98 80.61 30.01
N ASP A 240 30.86 81.36 31.11
CA ASP A 240 29.90 81.16 32.19
C ASP A 240 28.51 81.80 31.94
N SER A 241 27.47 81.02 32.29
CA SER A 241 26.18 81.40 32.92
C SER A 241 25.07 82.15 32.13
N PRO A 242 23.79 82.08 32.58
CA PRO A 242 23.03 80.90 33.02
C PRO A 242 21.54 80.88 32.54
N ALA A 243 20.93 79.69 32.69
CA ALA A 243 19.49 79.42 32.82
C ALA A 243 18.57 79.59 31.59
N GLY A 244 18.01 78.46 31.17
CA GLY A 244 16.69 78.41 30.52
C GLY A 244 16.50 77.27 29.53
N SER A 245 15.65 76.32 29.91
CA SER A 245 14.83 75.48 29.01
C SER A 245 15.33 74.08 28.60
N ASN A 246 14.68 73.10 29.23
CA ASN A 246 14.21 71.81 28.68
C ASN A 246 15.23 70.72 28.32
N SER A 247 15.49 69.86 29.31
CA SER A 247 16.14 68.54 29.17
C SER A 247 15.18 67.46 28.61
N ILE A 248 14.58 67.68 27.44
CA ILE A 248 13.71 66.69 26.76
C ILE A 248 14.44 65.94 25.63
N SER A 249 15.59 66.41 25.15
CA SER A 249 16.25 65.90 23.94
C SER A 249 17.19 64.69 24.11
N PHE A 250 17.57 64.34 25.33
CA PHE A 250 18.57 63.28 25.55
C PHE A 250 18.00 61.86 25.38
N ASP A 251 16.69 61.70 25.57
CA ASP A 251 16.01 60.41 25.50
C ASP A 251 15.60 60.06 24.06
N GLU A 252 15.14 61.05 23.29
CA GLU A 252 14.81 60.89 21.86
C GLU A 252 16.03 60.53 21.01
N SER A 253 17.19 61.14 21.29
CA SER A 253 18.42 60.82 20.55
C SER A 253 18.94 59.41 20.86
N LYS A 254 18.64 58.88 22.06
CA LYS A 254 19.01 57.52 22.46
C LYS A 254 18.02 56.48 21.91
N ALA A 255 16.73 56.81 21.90
CA ALA A 255 15.69 56.02 21.24
C ALA A 255 15.93 55.92 19.72
N LEU A 256 16.34 57.02 19.08
CA LEU A 256 16.70 57.04 17.66
C LEU A 256 17.94 56.19 17.36
N ALA A 257 18.98 56.27 18.19
CA ALA A 257 20.18 55.45 18.05
C ALA A 257 19.87 53.94 18.20
N GLN A 258 19.01 53.60 19.15
CA GLN A 258 18.57 52.22 19.35
C GLN A 258 17.69 51.72 18.19
N ALA A 259 16.77 52.53 17.69
CA ALA A 259 15.95 52.18 16.52
C ALA A 259 16.79 51.99 15.25
N LEU A 260 17.85 52.80 15.07
CA LEU A 260 18.81 52.63 13.97
C LEU A 260 19.62 51.34 14.11
N GLN A 261 20.04 50.99 15.33
CA GLN A 261 20.76 49.74 15.58
C GLN A 261 19.86 48.51 15.34
N GLU A 262 18.62 48.53 15.82
CA GLU A 262 17.64 47.47 15.56
C GLU A 262 17.30 47.34 14.07
N LYS A 263 17.20 48.46 13.33
CA LYS A 263 17.07 48.46 11.87
C LYS A 263 18.27 47.85 11.17
N MET A 264 19.48 48.12 11.64
CA MET A 264 20.72 47.58 11.07
C MET A 264 20.83 46.07 11.33
N GLU A 265 20.48 45.61 12.53
CA GLU A 265 20.41 44.19 12.88
C GLU A 265 19.35 43.46 12.05
N ALA A 266 18.16 44.06 11.87
CA ALA A 266 17.11 43.49 11.02
C ALA A 266 17.52 43.39 9.54
N LEU A 267 18.20 44.42 9.00
CA LEU A 267 18.75 44.41 7.65
C LEU A 267 19.83 43.35 7.47
N MET A 268 20.68 43.14 8.48
CA MET A 268 21.72 42.10 8.45
C MET A 268 21.11 40.70 8.45
N LEU A 269 20.09 40.45 9.28
CA LEU A 269 19.35 39.18 9.27
C LEU A 269 18.64 38.96 7.93
N PHE A 270 18.03 40.00 7.37
CA PHE A 270 17.38 39.91 6.05
C PHE A 270 18.39 39.61 4.93
N SER A 271 19.58 40.22 4.98
CA SER A 271 20.67 39.94 4.04
C SER A 271 21.15 38.48 4.14
N GLN A 272 21.27 37.96 5.36
CA GLN A 272 21.73 36.58 5.58
C GLN A 272 20.67 35.55 5.14
N GLU A 273 19.39 35.85 5.34
CA GLU A 273 18.29 35.02 4.86
C GLU A 273 18.19 35.04 3.32
N GLN A 274 18.44 36.20 2.70
CA GLN A 274 18.51 36.31 1.24
C GLN A 274 19.65 35.47 0.65
N GLU A 275 20.82 35.44 1.30
CA GLU A 275 21.94 34.59 0.89
C GLU A 275 21.59 33.09 1.02
N ARG A 276 20.98 32.68 2.14
CA ARG A 276 20.49 31.30 2.31
C ARG A 276 19.49 30.91 1.22
N TYR A 277 18.53 31.79 0.93
CA TYR A 277 17.52 31.54 -0.09
C TYR A 277 18.14 31.32 -1.47
N LEU A 278 19.15 32.12 -1.85
CA LEU A 278 19.85 31.96 -3.12
C LEU A 278 20.66 30.65 -3.19
N LEU A 279 21.34 30.27 -2.09
CA LEU A 279 22.10 29.02 -2.01
C LEU A 279 21.18 27.79 -2.05
N GLU A 280 20.05 27.82 -1.35
CA GLU A 280 19.05 26.75 -1.36
C GLU A 280 18.46 26.58 -2.76
N LYS A 281 18.12 27.69 -3.44
CA LYS A 281 17.64 27.66 -4.83
C LYS A 281 18.68 27.04 -5.79
N GLN A 282 19.97 27.35 -5.59
CA GLN A 282 21.04 26.75 -6.39
C GLN A 282 21.18 25.23 -6.12
N LYS A 283 21.10 24.81 -4.85
CA LYS A 283 21.12 23.39 -4.48
C LYS A 283 19.96 22.63 -5.10
N ASP A 284 18.75 23.19 -5.03
CA ASP A 284 17.56 22.57 -5.61
C ASP A 284 17.66 22.45 -7.13
N GLN A 285 18.23 23.46 -7.80
CA GLN A 285 18.49 23.41 -9.24
C GLN A 285 19.44 22.25 -9.62
N ILE A 286 20.54 22.07 -8.87
CA ILE A 286 21.48 20.95 -9.09
C ILE A 286 20.79 19.60 -8.88
N VAL A 287 19.96 19.47 -7.84
CA VAL A 287 19.21 18.23 -7.56
C VAL A 287 18.20 17.94 -8.67
N ILE A 288 17.53 18.96 -9.20
CA ILE A 288 16.57 18.81 -10.31
C ILE A 288 17.29 18.33 -11.58
N GLU A 289 18.42 18.94 -11.92
CA GLU A 289 19.22 18.54 -13.09
C GLU A 289 19.73 17.09 -13.00
N ASP A 290 20.21 16.68 -11.82
CA ASP A 290 20.67 15.31 -11.60
C ASP A 290 19.51 14.29 -11.69
N LEU A 291 18.34 14.63 -11.14
CA LEU A 291 17.15 13.78 -11.28
C LEU A 291 16.68 13.65 -12.73
N GLN A 292 16.72 14.74 -13.50
CA GLN A 292 16.39 14.71 -14.92
C GLN A 292 17.38 13.84 -15.71
N LYS A 293 18.68 13.93 -15.41
CA LYS A 293 19.71 13.07 -16.00
C LYS A 293 19.48 11.60 -15.65
N ASN A 294 19.25 11.28 -14.37
CA ASN A 294 18.98 9.91 -13.93
C ASN A 294 17.71 9.35 -14.57
N LEU A 295 16.65 10.15 -14.70
CA LEU A 295 15.43 9.76 -15.38
C LEU A 295 15.68 9.45 -16.87
N SER A 296 16.49 10.26 -17.55
CA SER A 296 16.86 10.02 -18.95
C SER A 296 17.65 8.72 -19.11
N GLN A 297 18.61 8.46 -18.22
CA GLN A 297 19.41 7.23 -18.22
C GLN A 297 18.54 5.98 -17.97
N VAL A 298 17.69 6.00 -16.95
CA VAL A 298 16.80 4.86 -16.63
C VAL A 298 15.82 4.60 -17.78
N LYS A 299 15.34 5.66 -18.44
CA LYS A 299 14.50 5.52 -19.63
C LYS A 299 15.26 4.80 -20.76
N ASP A 300 16.49 5.23 -21.06
CA ASP A 300 17.30 4.63 -22.13
C ASP A 300 17.68 3.18 -21.81
N GLU A 301 18.04 2.88 -20.57
CA GLU A 301 18.32 1.52 -20.10
C GLU A 301 17.08 0.62 -20.20
N LYS A 302 15.90 1.12 -19.80
CA LYS A 302 14.64 0.37 -19.92
C LYS A 302 14.28 0.10 -21.38
N VAL A 303 14.45 1.08 -22.26
CA VAL A 303 14.22 0.91 -23.71
C VAL A 303 15.17 -0.14 -24.26
N LYS A 304 16.44 -0.11 -23.87
CA LYS A 304 17.43 -1.10 -24.29
C LYS A 304 17.05 -2.53 -23.84
N VAL A 305 16.64 -2.71 -22.59
CA VAL A 305 16.18 -4.01 -22.08
C VAL A 305 14.93 -4.50 -22.81
N LEU A 306 13.96 -3.62 -23.06
CA LEU A 306 12.77 -3.99 -23.82
C LEU A 306 13.09 -4.38 -25.26
N MET A 307 14.07 -3.71 -25.89
CA MET A 307 14.54 -4.04 -27.23
C MET A 307 15.27 -5.39 -27.27
N GLU A 308 16.13 -5.67 -26.29
CA GLU A 308 16.81 -6.97 -26.14
C GLU A 308 15.80 -8.10 -25.84
N LEU A 309 14.80 -7.85 -25.00
CA LEU A 309 13.71 -8.80 -24.71
C LEU A 309 12.87 -9.10 -25.96
N ALA A 310 12.57 -8.08 -26.77
CA ALA A 310 11.84 -8.25 -28.02
C ALA A 310 12.64 -9.12 -29.00
N LYS A 311 13.95 -8.89 -29.13
CA LYS A 311 14.83 -9.71 -29.96
C LYS A 311 14.91 -11.16 -29.47
N LEU A 312 15.01 -11.38 -28.16
CA LEU A 312 15.07 -12.73 -27.57
C LEU A 312 13.74 -13.48 -27.72
N LYS A 313 12.61 -12.77 -27.66
CA LYS A 313 11.29 -13.32 -27.99
C LYS A 313 11.19 -13.72 -29.47
N GLU A 314 11.74 -12.91 -30.37
CA GLU A 314 11.82 -13.22 -31.80
C GLU A 314 12.68 -14.48 -32.06
N GLU A 315 13.86 -14.56 -31.47
CA GLU A 315 14.74 -15.74 -31.56
C GLU A 315 14.07 -17.00 -30.99
N HIS A 316 13.35 -16.90 -29.87
CA HIS A 316 12.60 -18.03 -29.30
C HIS A 316 11.42 -18.48 -30.19
N LEU A 317 10.72 -17.52 -30.83
CA LEU A 317 9.68 -17.83 -31.81
C LEU A 317 10.25 -18.51 -33.06
N GLN A 318 11.43 -18.07 -33.53
CA GLN A 318 12.15 -18.73 -34.64
C GLN A 318 12.60 -20.16 -34.27
N LEU A 319 13.08 -20.37 -33.04
CA LEU A 319 13.49 -21.70 -32.54
C LEU A 319 12.29 -22.65 -32.32
N LYS A 320 11.14 -22.10 -31.91
CA LYS A 320 9.89 -22.86 -31.78
C LYS A 320 9.21 -23.13 -33.13
N GLY A 321 9.48 -22.29 -34.14
CA GLY A 321 9.04 -22.48 -35.52
C GLY A 321 9.80 -23.57 -36.27
N SER A 322 11.03 -23.92 -35.85
CA SER A 322 11.84 -24.96 -36.49
C SER A 322 11.64 -26.37 -35.90
N THR A 323 10.87 -26.52 -34.81
CA THR A 323 10.64 -27.82 -34.14
C THR A 323 9.39 -28.58 -34.62
N VAL A 324 8.73 -28.10 -35.69
CA VAL A 324 7.66 -28.83 -36.38
C VAL A 324 8.03 -28.96 -37.86
N ARG A 325 8.97 -29.85 -38.16
CA ARG A 325 9.05 -30.66 -39.39
C ARG A 325 10.26 -31.57 -39.30
N GLU A 326 10.04 -32.81 -38.91
CA GLU A 326 10.95 -33.88 -39.29
C GLU A 326 10.16 -35.15 -39.60
N GLY A 327 9.93 -35.38 -40.89
CA GLY A 327 9.70 -36.69 -41.46
C GLY A 327 11.01 -37.17 -42.06
N HIS A 328 11.45 -38.35 -41.60
CA HIS A 328 12.44 -39.28 -42.16
C HIS A 328 13.56 -38.77 -43.10
N GLY A 329 14.81 -39.09 -42.73
CA GLY A 329 15.92 -39.19 -43.69
C GLY A 329 17.28 -39.48 -43.05
N THR A 330 17.70 -40.73 -43.14
CA THR A 330 19.02 -41.30 -42.81
C THR A 330 20.21 -40.45 -43.30
N GLY A 331 21.25 -40.25 -42.47
CA GLY A 331 22.53 -39.71 -42.94
C GLY A 331 23.45 -39.16 -41.85
N ASP A 332 24.44 -39.97 -41.48
CA ASP A 332 25.57 -39.68 -40.60
C ASP A 332 26.28 -38.35 -40.92
N SER A 333 26.39 -37.45 -39.94
CA SER A 333 27.59 -36.60 -39.79
C SER A 333 27.70 -36.05 -38.37
N SER A 334 28.82 -36.39 -37.73
CA SER A 334 29.26 -35.87 -36.46
C SER A 334 29.39 -34.35 -36.46
N LYS A 335 28.72 -33.66 -35.52
CA LYS A 335 29.20 -32.42 -34.91
C LYS A 335 28.52 -32.22 -33.56
N VAL A 336 29.29 -32.51 -32.51
CA VAL A 336 29.04 -32.11 -31.13
C VAL A 336 28.82 -30.60 -31.09
N ILE A 337 27.60 -30.17 -30.77
CA ILE A 337 27.31 -28.79 -30.34
C ILE A 337 27.07 -28.85 -28.83
N PRO A 338 27.82 -28.12 -27.99
CA PRO A 338 27.79 -28.31 -26.55
C PRO A 338 26.47 -27.78 -25.96
N GLY A 339 25.74 -28.63 -25.27
CA GLY A 339 24.65 -28.24 -24.38
C GLY A 339 25.21 -27.55 -23.13
N HIS A 340 25.67 -26.31 -23.26
CA HIS A 340 26.04 -25.48 -22.12
C HIS A 340 25.95 -24.00 -22.50
N ASP A 341 24.80 -23.33 -22.24
CA ASP A 341 24.81 -21.99 -21.62
C ASP A 341 23.44 -21.30 -21.42
N GLN A 342 22.29 -21.90 -21.75
CA GLN A 342 21.01 -21.17 -21.57
C GLN A 342 20.73 -20.79 -20.10
N HIS A 343 21.13 -21.64 -19.15
CA HIS A 343 21.05 -21.35 -17.73
C HIS A 343 22.19 -20.41 -17.25
N GLY A 344 23.35 -20.41 -17.90
CA GLY A 344 24.48 -19.54 -17.58
C GLY A 344 24.28 -18.09 -18.07
N MET A 345 23.64 -17.92 -19.22
CA MET A 345 23.33 -16.61 -19.79
C MET A 345 22.28 -15.86 -18.98
N LEU A 346 21.19 -16.53 -18.56
CA LEU A 346 20.21 -15.97 -17.61
C LEU A 346 20.88 -15.61 -16.28
N LYS A 347 21.77 -16.47 -15.78
CA LYS A 347 22.49 -16.21 -14.54
C LYS A 347 23.40 -15.00 -14.67
N THR A 348 24.16 -14.88 -15.77
CA THR A 348 25.06 -13.73 -16.02
C THR A 348 24.29 -12.42 -16.28
N MET A 349 23.12 -12.47 -16.91
CA MET A 349 22.22 -11.30 -17.04
C MET A 349 21.62 -10.87 -15.70
N LEU A 350 21.19 -11.81 -14.86
CA LEU A 350 20.81 -11.54 -13.47
C LEU A 350 21.99 -11.11 -12.60
N LYS A 351 23.22 -11.41 -13.03
CA LYS A 351 24.42 -10.92 -12.34
C LYS A 351 24.73 -9.46 -12.69
N ARG A 352 24.53 -9.04 -13.94
CA ARG A 352 24.76 -7.66 -14.40
C ARG A 352 23.62 -6.71 -14.10
N THR A 353 22.41 -7.21 -13.93
CA THR A 353 21.25 -6.41 -13.53
C THR A 353 21.09 -6.41 -12.01
N SER A 354 20.65 -5.30 -11.45
CA SER A 354 20.49 -5.13 -10.00
C SER A 354 19.48 -6.11 -9.40
N LEU A 355 18.64 -6.81 -10.18
CA LEU A 355 17.62 -7.81 -9.80
C LEU A 355 18.01 -8.86 -8.73
N ARG A 356 19.29 -9.07 -8.44
CA ARG A 356 19.74 -9.93 -7.33
C ARG A 356 19.33 -9.44 -5.94
N HIS A 357 19.14 -8.14 -5.70
CA HIS A 357 18.66 -7.68 -4.39
C HIS A 357 17.22 -8.12 -4.11
N TRP A 358 16.39 -8.25 -5.16
CA TRP A 358 15.00 -8.72 -5.04
C TRP A 358 14.88 -10.20 -4.67
N MET A 359 15.86 -11.04 -5.02
CA MET A 359 15.82 -12.49 -4.73
C MET A 359 16.49 -12.91 -3.41
N ARG A 360 17.19 -12.02 -2.70
CA ARG A 360 17.88 -12.36 -1.43
C ARG A 360 17.03 -12.18 -0.16
N SER A 361 15.73 -11.89 -0.26
CA SER A 361 14.89 -11.62 0.91
C SER A 361 14.34 -12.87 1.63
N SER A 362 14.84 -14.08 1.35
CA SER A 362 14.39 -15.29 2.04
C SER A 362 15.56 -16.18 2.38
N ASN A 363 16.43 -15.74 3.28
CA ASN A 363 17.10 -16.61 4.25
C ASN A 363 17.80 -15.78 5.34
N VAL A 364 17.37 -16.01 6.57
CA VAL A 364 17.96 -15.52 7.82
C VAL A 364 19.33 -16.17 8.01
N GLY A 365 20.35 -15.37 8.30
CA GLY A 365 21.68 -15.85 8.67
C GLY A 365 22.68 -14.71 8.85
N HIS A 366 23.12 -14.51 10.09
CA HIS A 366 24.14 -13.57 10.57
C HIS A 366 25.35 -13.37 9.64
N GLY A 367 25.84 -12.12 9.57
CA GLY A 367 27.20 -11.82 9.12
C GLY A 367 27.41 -10.37 8.72
N SER A 368 28.01 -9.59 9.61
CA SER A 368 28.57 -8.24 9.42
C SER A 368 29.25 -8.02 8.06
N SER A 369 29.02 -6.86 7.43
CA SER A 369 30.09 -5.90 7.08
C SER A 369 29.54 -4.80 6.15
N ASP A 370 29.50 -3.59 6.71
CA ASP A 370 29.80 -2.28 6.15
C ASP A 370 29.77 -2.05 4.62
N GLY A 371 29.04 -0.99 4.21
CA GLY A 371 29.10 -0.47 2.84
C GLY A 371 27.78 0.09 2.31
N ASN A 372 27.47 1.33 2.72
CA ASN A 372 26.58 2.33 2.10
C ASN A 372 25.81 1.91 0.82
N ASP A 373 24.51 1.65 0.94
CA ASP A 373 23.56 1.47 -0.19
C ASP A 373 22.25 2.23 0.10
N HIS A 374 22.22 3.52 -0.28
CA HIS A 374 20.99 4.32 -0.32
C HIS A 374 20.52 4.49 -1.76
N THR A 375 19.93 3.45 -2.34
CA THR A 375 19.24 3.52 -3.65
C THR A 375 17.88 2.82 -3.65
N VAL A 376 17.12 2.92 -2.55
CA VAL A 376 15.74 2.40 -2.49
C VAL A 376 14.74 3.53 -2.22
N CYS A 377 14.01 3.88 -3.29
CA CYS A 377 12.65 4.45 -3.34
C CYS A 377 12.37 5.77 -2.60
N LYS A 378 12.13 6.84 -3.37
CA LYS A 378 11.59 8.13 -2.88
C LYS A 378 10.17 8.08 -2.30
N GLU A 379 9.38 7.03 -2.54
CA GLU A 379 8.14 6.79 -1.79
C GLU A 379 8.42 6.22 -0.40
N HIS A 380 9.41 5.33 -0.29
CA HIS A 380 9.84 4.79 1.00
C HIS A 380 10.64 5.80 1.81
N SER A 381 11.26 6.84 1.25
CA SER A 381 12.01 7.82 2.07
C SER A 381 11.09 8.67 2.96
N VAL A 382 9.88 9.00 2.50
CA VAL A 382 8.89 9.73 3.32
C VAL A 382 8.30 8.79 4.37
N ASP A 383 8.03 7.54 4.01
CA ASP A 383 7.55 6.53 4.97
C ASP A 383 8.63 6.10 5.96
N ILE A 384 9.91 6.07 5.56
CA ILE A 384 11.05 5.81 6.46
C ILE A 384 11.30 7.02 7.34
N ALA A 385 11.18 8.25 6.84
CA ALA A 385 11.27 9.44 7.69
C ALA A 385 10.11 9.50 8.69
N ARG A 386 8.89 9.19 8.25
CA ARG A 386 7.70 9.05 9.10
C ARG A 386 7.89 7.95 10.14
N LEU A 387 8.31 6.75 9.72
CA LEU A 387 8.58 5.63 10.62
C LEU A 387 9.74 5.92 11.56
N ARG A 388 10.75 6.70 11.16
CA ARG A 388 11.83 7.16 12.05
C ARG A 388 11.33 8.16 13.08
N VAL A 389 10.43 9.06 12.69
CA VAL A 389 9.76 9.98 13.62
C VAL A 389 8.85 9.21 14.57
N GLU A 390 8.01 8.30 14.08
CA GLU A 390 7.15 7.44 14.91
C GLU A 390 7.97 6.56 15.84
N ASN A 391 9.06 5.95 15.36
CA ASN A 391 9.96 5.15 16.19
C ASN A 391 10.69 6.02 17.23
N ALA A 392 11.11 7.24 16.88
CA ALA A 392 11.67 8.20 17.84
C ALA A 392 10.65 8.63 18.91
N THR A 393 9.40 8.90 18.52
CA THR A 393 8.31 9.22 19.44
C THR A 393 7.92 8.02 20.31
N LEU A 394 7.93 6.80 19.77
CA LEU A 394 7.71 5.57 20.55
C LEU A 394 8.86 5.33 21.53
N LEU A 395 10.12 5.54 21.13
CA LEU A 395 11.26 5.44 22.03
C LEU A 395 11.21 6.51 23.14
N GLU A 396 10.77 7.73 22.81
CA GLU A 396 10.53 8.78 23.80
C GLU A 396 9.39 8.37 24.76
N GLY A 397 8.31 7.77 24.25
CA GLY A 397 7.21 7.22 25.04
C GLY A 397 7.61 6.04 25.93
N VAL A 398 8.46 5.14 25.45
CA VAL A 398 9.06 4.08 26.28
C VAL A 398 9.92 4.69 27.37
N GLY A 399 10.73 5.71 27.04
CA GLY A 399 11.55 6.43 28.02
C GLY A 399 10.74 7.23 29.04
N THR A 400 9.54 7.73 28.71
CA THR A 400 8.63 8.35 29.69
C THR A 400 8.00 7.30 30.61
N VAL A 401 7.59 6.15 30.06
CA VAL A 401 7.02 5.02 30.82
C VAL A 401 8.06 4.40 31.77
N GLU A 402 9.31 4.24 31.34
CA GLU A 402 10.39 3.75 32.20
C GLU A 402 10.66 4.70 33.37
N ARG A 403 10.66 6.02 33.12
CA ARG A 403 10.79 7.05 34.17
C ARG A 403 9.60 7.05 35.13
N LEU A 404 8.38 6.90 34.60
CA LEU A 404 7.16 6.79 35.38
C LEU A 404 7.20 5.56 36.29
N THR A 405 7.51 4.39 35.72
CA THR A 405 7.58 3.12 36.45
C THR A 405 8.67 3.16 37.51
N SER A 406 9.83 3.76 37.21
CA SER A 406 10.91 3.97 38.19
C SER A 406 10.48 4.88 39.34
N SER A 407 9.72 5.94 39.05
CA SER A 407 9.20 6.87 40.06
C SER A 407 8.14 6.20 40.95
N VAL A 408 7.19 5.47 40.36
CA VAL A 408 6.19 4.66 41.07
C VAL A 408 6.87 3.62 41.96
N HIS A 409 7.87 2.90 41.43
CA HIS A 409 8.62 1.91 42.20
C HIS A 409 9.37 2.54 43.38
N ARG A 410 10.02 3.69 43.16
CA ARG A 410 10.70 4.43 44.23
C ARG A 410 9.72 4.87 45.32
N LEU A 411 8.57 5.42 44.96
CA LEU A 411 7.52 5.82 45.92
C LEU A 411 6.95 4.60 46.66
N HIS A 412 6.78 3.47 45.98
CA HIS A 412 6.36 2.22 46.61
C HIS A 412 7.39 1.71 47.64
N ILE A 413 8.69 1.79 47.34
CA ILE A 413 9.74 1.47 48.32
C ILE A 413 9.66 2.39 49.54
N VAL A 414 9.45 3.69 49.34
CA VAL A 414 9.28 4.65 50.45
C VAL A 414 8.04 4.30 51.29
N LEU A 415 6.94 3.91 50.65
CA LEU A 415 5.72 3.45 51.31
C LEU A 415 5.95 2.18 52.14
N LEU A 416 6.65 1.19 51.58
CA LEU A 416 7.00 -0.05 52.27
C LEU A 416 7.91 0.22 53.47
N LYS A 417 8.88 1.13 53.33
CA LYS A 417 9.74 1.53 54.44
C LYS A 417 8.94 2.23 55.54
N ALA A 418 8.03 3.14 55.18
CA ALA A 418 7.13 3.77 56.14
C ALA A 418 6.25 2.74 56.86
N TYR A 419 5.78 1.72 56.16
CA TYR A 419 5.03 0.60 56.74
C TYR A 419 5.87 -0.23 57.72
N ASP A 420 7.11 -0.57 57.38
CA ASP A 420 8.03 -1.31 58.25
C ASP A 420 8.43 -0.49 59.49
N ASP A 421 8.62 0.82 59.33
CA ASP A 421 8.91 1.74 60.43
C ASP A 421 7.70 1.86 61.40
N VAL A 422 6.47 1.85 60.88
CA VAL A 422 5.23 1.78 61.68
C VAL A 422 5.12 0.47 62.44
N LYS A 423 5.53 -0.64 61.82
CA LYS A 423 5.48 -1.97 62.41
C LYS A 423 6.56 -2.19 63.48
N SER A 424 7.72 -1.55 63.31
CA SER A 424 8.89 -1.68 64.19
C SER A 424 8.96 -0.62 65.30
N ALA A 425 7.93 0.23 65.44
CA ALA A 425 7.86 1.34 66.41
C ALA A 425 8.98 2.39 66.22
N GLY A 426 9.31 2.72 64.98
CA GLY A 426 10.23 3.79 64.61
C GLY A 426 9.70 5.20 64.94
N SER A 427 10.46 6.23 64.55
CA SER A 427 10.11 7.64 64.80
C SER A 427 8.84 8.05 64.04
N LEU A 428 7.72 8.14 64.78
CA LEU A 428 6.38 8.40 64.25
C LEU A 428 6.29 9.72 63.45
N GLU A 429 6.99 10.76 63.91
CA GLU A 429 7.02 12.09 63.28
C GLU A 429 7.72 12.04 61.91
N SER A 430 8.87 11.34 61.85
CA SER A 430 9.65 11.19 60.61
C SER A 430 8.91 10.36 59.58
N THR A 431 8.19 9.31 60.01
CA THR A 431 7.36 8.49 59.12
C THR A 431 6.17 9.27 58.57
N PHE A 432 5.55 10.15 59.38
CA PHE A 432 4.43 10.99 58.94
C PHE A 432 4.88 12.06 57.93
N GLU A 433 6.06 12.66 58.12
CA GLU A 433 6.65 13.61 57.19
C GLU A 433 7.04 12.95 55.86
N ALA A 434 7.61 11.73 55.90
CA ALA A 434 7.91 10.94 54.71
C ALA A 434 6.64 10.59 53.91
N LEU A 435 5.55 10.29 54.61
CA LEU A 435 4.25 9.97 54.00
C LEU A 435 3.60 11.20 53.36
N ASN A 436 3.67 12.37 54.01
CA ASN A 436 3.21 13.62 53.42
C ASN A 436 4.02 13.99 52.18
N SER A 437 5.35 13.84 52.24
CA SER A 437 6.24 14.05 51.10
C SER A 437 5.88 13.12 49.93
N LEU A 438 5.63 11.84 50.21
CA LEU A 438 5.16 10.86 49.22
C LEU A 438 3.83 11.28 48.59
N ILE A 439 2.83 11.68 49.39
CA ILE A 439 1.52 12.12 48.88
C ILE A 439 1.68 13.38 48.00
N THR A 440 2.51 14.33 48.40
CA THR A 440 2.75 15.54 47.58
C THR A 440 3.43 15.21 46.26
N GLU A 441 4.41 14.30 46.27
CA GLU A 441 5.11 13.88 45.06
C GLU A 441 4.21 13.05 44.13
N ALA A 442 3.41 12.13 44.70
CA ALA A 442 2.43 11.35 43.95
C ALA A 442 1.34 12.25 43.34
N ASN A 443 0.90 13.31 44.03
CA ASN A 443 -0.03 14.30 43.47
C ASN A 443 0.60 15.14 42.34
N LEU A 444 1.90 15.44 42.43
CA LEU A 444 2.62 16.08 41.34
C LEU A 444 2.69 15.16 40.11
N MET A 445 2.96 13.87 40.32
CA MET A 445 2.93 12.85 39.26
C MET A 445 1.53 12.70 38.64
N LYS A 446 0.49 12.68 39.47
CA LYS A 446 -0.93 12.65 39.04
C LYS A 446 -1.25 13.85 38.15
N THR A 447 -0.80 15.04 38.56
CA THR A 447 -0.96 16.27 37.79
C THR A 447 -0.20 16.20 36.46
N ALA A 448 1.05 15.73 36.48
CA ALA A 448 1.85 15.56 35.27
C ALA A 448 1.22 14.57 34.27
N LEU A 449 0.67 13.44 34.76
CA LEU A 449 -0.07 12.48 33.93
C LEU A 449 -1.36 13.06 33.34
N SER A 450 -2.04 13.95 34.08
CA SER A 450 -3.24 14.63 33.59
C SER A 450 -2.95 15.76 32.58
N VAL A 451 -1.77 16.38 32.64
CA VAL A 451 -1.36 17.50 31.76
C VAL A 451 -0.60 17.00 30.52
N ALA A 452 0.12 15.88 30.63
CA ALA A 452 0.89 15.28 29.53
C ALA A 452 0.02 14.49 28.54
N LEU A 453 -1.22 14.93 28.26
CA LEU A 453 -2.08 14.35 27.23
C LEU A 453 -1.69 14.91 25.86
N PRO A 454 -1.10 14.13 24.93
CA PRO A 454 -1.29 14.40 23.52
C PRO A 454 -2.74 14.04 23.17
N VAL A 455 -3.46 15.00 22.59
CA VAL A 455 -4.75 14.73 21.95
C VAL A 455 -4.50 13.78 20.77
N SER A 456 -5.05 12.56 20.87
CA SER A 456 -5.09 11.47 19.86
C SER A 456 -3.73 10.78 19.63
N TRP A 457 -3.59 9.46 19.46
CA TRP A 457 -4.28 8.56 18.53
C TRP A 457 -4.41 7.14 19.14
N SER A 458 -5.64 6.62 19.31
CA SER A 458 -5.86 5.17 19.32
C SER A 458 -6.63 4.79 18.07
N GLY A 459 -5.91 4.32 17.06
CA GLY A 459 -6.46 3.38 16.09
C GLY A 459 -6.97 2.15 16.83
N ASP A 460 -8.12 1.69 16.37
CA ASP A 460 -8.97 0.61 16.86
C ASP A 460 -8.19 -0.67 17.25
N SER A 461 -8.51 -1.24 18.42
CA SER A 461 -8.19 -2.63 18.75
C SER A 461 -9.22 -3.17 19.74
N SER A 462 -10.10 -4.00 19.18
CA SER A 462 -10.99 -4.94 19.85
C SER A 462 -10.37 -5.60 21.09
N ASP A 463 -11.18 -5.71 22.15
CA ASP A 463 -11.52 -6.94 22.90
C ASP A 463 -12.39 -6.52 24.11
N ALA A 464 -13.37 -7.24 24.62
CA ALA A 464 -14.16 -8.37 24.18
C ALA A 464 -15.40 -8.38 25.12
N ILE A 465 -16.58 -8.54 24.53
CA ILE A 465 -17.80 -9.18 25.09
C ILE A 465 -18.19 -8.82 26.55
N THR A 466 -19.24 -8.01 26.69
CA THR A 466 -20.36 -8.37 27.59
C THR A 466 -21.63 -8.33 26.75
N TYR A 467 -22.17 -9.52 26.46
CA TYR A 467 -23.45 -9.71 25.80
C TYR A 467 -24.54 -9.60 26.86
N GLU A 468 -25.03 -8.39 27.12
CA GLU A 468 -26.39 -8.13 27.64
C GLU A 468 -26.65 -6.63 27.67
N ALA A 469 -27.87 -6.23 27.32
CA ALA A 469 -28.38 -4.87 27.07
C ALA A 469 -28.02 -4.29 25.68
N LEU A 470 -28.96 -3.99 24.79
CA LEU A 470 -30.42 -4.06 24.80
C LEU A 470 -30.86 -3.77 23.36
N CYS A 471 -31.84 -4.51 22.84
CA CYS A 471 -32.67 -4.04 21.74
C CYS A 471 -33.54 -2.86 22.21
N ASP A 472 -33.80 -1.95 21.29
CA ASP A 472 -34.83 -0.89 21.31
C ASP A 472 -34.58 0.44 22.06
N PRO A 473 -35.21 1.55 21.59
CA PRO A 473 -34.61 2.87 21.44
C PRO A 473 -35.19 3.85 22.46
N SER A 474 -34.34 4.69 23.05
CA SER A 474 -34.83 5.87 23.77
C SER A 474 -33.80 6.97 23.82
N ASP A 475 -34.25 8.16 23.43
CA ASP A 475 -33.57 9.44 23.53
C ASP A 475 -33.02 9.70 24.95
N SER A 476 -31.73 10.00 25.06
CA SER A 476 -31.15 11.03 25.96
C SER A 476 -29.63 11.14 25.76
N PRO A 477 -29.03 12.33 26.03
CA PRO A 477 -27.72 12.69 25.51
C PRO A 477 -26.61 12.13 26.42
N LYS A 478 -25.84 11.15 25.92
CA LYS A 478 -24.64 10.69 26.62
C LYS A 478 -23.42 11.48 26.15
N SER A 479 -22.84 12.17 27.12
CA SER A 479 -21.59 12.93 27.12
C SER A 479 -20.46 12.21 26.38
N LYS A 480 -19.70 12.97 25.58
CA LYS A 480 -18.43 12.56 24.97
C LYS A 480 -17.47 12.08 26.06
N SER A 481 -17.27 10.77 26.18
CA SER A 481 -16.14 10.22 26.93
C SER A 481 -14.90 10.42 26.07
N GLU A 482 -14.05 11.33 26.49
CA GLU A 482 -12.66 11.48 26.04
C GLU A 482 -11.97 10.13 26.29
N LYS A 483 -11.68 9.38 25.20
CA LYS A 483 -10.94 8.12 25.31
C LYS A 483 -9.48 8.48 25.61
N VAL A 484 -9.12 8.37 26.89
CA VAL A 484 -7.76 8.53 27.42
C VAL A 484 -6.92 7.31 27.00
N ASP A 485 -5.65 7.55 26.67
CA ASP A 485 -4.66 6.53 26.32
C ASP A 485 -4.54 5.43 27.42
N PRO A 486 -4.60 4.12 27.08
CA PRO A 486 -4.53 3.03 28.05
C PRO A 486 -3.28 3.04 28.94
N LEU A 487 -2.14 3.49 28.42
CA LEU A 487 -0.89 3.63 29.19
C LEU A 487 -1.01 4.73 30.25
N SER A 488 -1.60 5.86 29.87
CA SER A 488 -1.89 6.96 30.78
C SER A 488 -2.91 6.57 31.86
N TYR A 489 -3.91 5.74 31.52
CA TYR A 489 -4.89 5.21 32.49
C TYR A 489 -4.24 4.29 33.52
N ALA A 490 -3.41 3.33 33.08
CA ALA A 490 -2.69 2.44 33.99
C ALA A 490 -1.68 3.22 34.87
N GLY A 491 -1.01 4.23 34.31
CA GLY A 491 -0.15 5.15 35.07
C GLY A 491 -0.91 5.92 36.15
N MET A 492 -2.11 6.42 35.83
CA MET A 492 -2.98 7.13 36.75
C MET A 492 -3.45 6.22 37.88
N GLU A 493 -3.90 5.00 37.57
CA GLU A 493 -4.35 4.01 38.55
C GLU A 493 -3.24 3.63 39.54
N MET A 494 -2.02 3.39 39.05
CA MET A 494 -0.86 3.10 39.91
C MET A 494 -0.54 4.24 40.89
N VAL A 495 -0.65 5.49 40.45
CA VAL A 495 -0.41 6.66 41.30
C VAL A 495 -1.55 6.87 42.29
N GLU A 496 -2.80 6.65 41.89
CA GLU A 496 -3.96 6.75 42.78
C GLU A 496 -3.96 5.68 43.87
N LEU A 497 -3.55 4.45 43.55
CA LEU A 497 -3.36 3.39 44.54
C LEU A 497 -2.27 3.72 45.55
N LEU A 498 -1.16 4.33 45.10
CA LEU A 498 -0.09 4.81 45.99
C LEU A 498 -0.57 5.93 46.93
N ILE A 499 -1.33 6.89 46.42
CA ILE A 499 -1.92 7.97 47.23
C ILE A 499 -2.89 7.37 48.26
N PHE A 500 -3.79 6.49 47.83
CA PHE A 500 -4.78 5.87 48.69
C PHE A 500 -4.13 5.01 49.79
N ALA A 501 -3.14 4.19 49.44
CA ALA A 501 -2.42 3.39 50.43
C ALA A 501 -1.66 4.28 51.43
N ALA A 502 -1.10 5.40 50.97
CA ALA A 502 -0.46 6.36 51.84
C ALA A 502 -1.47 7.07 52.77
N GLU A 503 -2.65 7.43 52.28
CA GLU A 503 -3.72 8.01 53.08
C GLU A 503 -4.25 7.03 54.14
N ILE A 504 -4.44 5.75 53.80
CA ILE A 504 -4.81 4.71 54.77
C ILE A 504 -3.76 4.59 55.87
N PHE A 505 -2.47 4.57 55.50
CA PHE A 505 -1.42 4.53 56.50
C PHE A 505 -1.45 5.79 57.37
N LYS A 506 -1.68 6.96 56.78
CA LYS A 506 -1.83 8.24 57.51
C LYS A 506 -3.00 8.22 58.49
N GLU A 507 -4.14 7.64 58.12
CA GLU A 507 -5.30 7.46 59.01
C GLU A 507 -4.99 6.46 60.14
N SER A 508 -4.21 5.40 59.85
CA SER A 508 -3.78 4.45 60.87
C SER A 508 -2.86 5.08 61.93
N PHE A 509 -2.13 6.15 61.59
CA PHE A 509 -1.39 6.97 62.56
C PHE A 509 -2.32 7.79 63.46
N LEU A 510 -3.42 8.33 62.92
CA LEU A 510 -4.40 9.12 63.67
C LEU A 510 -5.22 8.26 64.64
N MET A 511 -5.45 6.99 64.31
CA MET A 511 -6.15 6.02 65.18
C MET A 511 -5.26 5.40 66.28
N LYS A 512 -3.93 5.54 66.18
CA LYS A 512 -2.96 5.05 67.19
C LYS A 512 -2.48 6.14 68.16
N LYS A 513 -2.96 7.36 68.01
CA LYS A 513 -2.76 8.48 68.94
C LYS A 513 -3.96 8.57 69.87
#